data_AF-F0H0K4-F1
#
_entry.id   AF-F0H0K4-F1
#
_cell.length_a   1.000
_cell.length_b   1.000
_cell.length_c   1.000
_cell.angle_alpha   90.00
_cell.angle_beta   90.00
_cell.angle_gamma   90.00
#
_symmetry.space_group_name_H-M   'P 1'
#
loop_
_entity.id
_entity.type
_entity.pdbx_description
1 polymer ?
#
loop_
_entity_poly.entity_id
_entity_poly.type
_entity_poly.pdbx_seq_one_letter_code
_entity_poly.pdbx_strand_id
1 'polypeptide(L)'
;MQNLDQRLRQMGISLQQYIEMTKMDMAAIRDQYRAVAEDKVKANLVMDEVALKENVEATDEEVEAEIKDAAKQYGVDDYEKFKEIFEKNVSRDTVIENIKRRKAVEILEKNVKLVPAKEETKEEEKED
;
A
#
# COMPACT_ATOMS: atom_id res chain seq x y z
N MET A 1 -0.65 -3.53 -11.12
CA MET A 1 -1.25 -3.01 -12.37
C MET A 1 -2.51 -2.18 -12.16
N GLN A 2 -3.42 -2.55 -11.23
CA GLN A 2 -4.60 -1.72 -10.91
C GLN A 2 -4.24 -0.27 -10.53
N ASN A 3 -3.19 -0.05 -9.72
CA ASN A 3 -2.70 1.29 -9.39
C ASN A 3 -2.16 2.09 -10.60
N LEU A 4 -1.59 1.43 -11.60
CA LEU A 4 -1.16 2.10 -12.83
C LEU A 4 -2.39 2.53 -13.64
N ASP A 5 -3.35 1.63 -13.84
CA ASP A 5 -4.59 1.92 -14.56
C ASP A 5 -5.38 3.07 -13.92
N GLN A 6 -5.50 3.09 -12.59
CA GLN A 6 -6.15 4.18 -11.87
C GLN A 6 -5.44 5.53 -12.09
N ARG A 7 -4.10 5.57 -11.99
CA ARG A 7 -3.34 6.81 -12.26
C ARG A 7 -3.47 7.27 -13.71
N LEU A 8 -3.43 6.34 -14.67
CA LEU A 8 -3.61 6.66 -16.09
C LEU A 8 -5.01 7.23 -16.35
N ARG A 9 -6.06 6.63 -15.77
CA ARG A 9 -7.43 7.15 -15.85
C ARG A 9 -7.57 8.55 -15.25
N GLN A 10 -6.89 8.83 -14.14
CA GLN A 10 -6.87 10.18 -13.56
C GLN A 10 -6.24 11.22 -14.50
N MET A 11 -5.27 10.80 -15.33
CA MET A 11 -4.67 11.64 -16.36
C MET A 11 -5.45 11.64 -17.68
N GLY A 12 -6.60 10.93 -17.75
CA GLY A 12 -7.41 10.81 -18.97
C GLY A 12 -6.80 9.92 -20.06
N ILE A 13 -5.83 9.08 -19.71
CA ILE A 13 -5.10 8.21 -20.64
C ILE A 13 -5.46 6.76 -20.36
N SER A 14 -5.70 5.96 -21.41
CA SER A 14 -5.90 4.52 -21.27
C SER A 14 -4.57 3.76 -21.22
N LEU A 15 -4.57 2.55 -20.65
CA LEU A 15 -3.39 1.69 -20.65
C LEU A 15 -2.88 1.38 -22.07
N GLN A 16 -3.77 1.19 -23.06
CA GLN A 16 -3.38 1.00 -24.45
C GLN A 16 -2.63 2.21 -25.02
N GLN A 17 -3.15 3.42 -24.82
CA GLN A 17 -2.49 4.65 -25.28
C GLN A 17 -1.14 4.87 -24.59
N TYR A 18 -1.02 4.50 -23.31
CA TYR A 18 0.25 4.57 -22.60
C TYR A 18 1.31 3.61 -23.18
N ILE A 19 0.93 2.38 -23.51
CA ILE A 19 1.78 1.39 -24.19
C ILE A 19 2.25 1.93 -25.55
N GLU A 20 1.33 2.49 -26.35
CA GLU A 20 1.64 3.07 -27.66
C GLU A 20 2.59 4.28 -27.54
N MET A 21 2.34 5.17 -26.59
CA MET A 21 3.15 6.37 -26.35
C MET A 21 4.56 6.05 -25.86
N THR A 22 4.68 5.08 -24.95
CA THR A 22 5.96 4.66 -24.38
C THR A 22 6.73 3.69 -25.28
N LYS A 23 6.07 3.12 -26.30
CA LYS A 23 6.61 2.04 -27.14
C LYS A 23 7.10 0.83 -26.34
N MET A 24 6.60 0.67 -25.12
CA MET A 24 6.89 -0.47 -24.25
C MET A 24 5.80 -1.50 -24.41
N ASP A 25 6.14 -2.78 -24.27
CA ASP A 25 5.13 -3.83 -24.15
C ASP A 25 4.70 -4.05 -22.69
N MET A 26 3.68 -4.88 -22.51
CA MET A 26 3.15 -5.21 -21.17
C MET A 26 4.13 -6.01 -20.31
N ALA A 27 5.15 -6.64 -20.88
CA ALA A 27 6.17 -7.36 -20.11
C ALA A 27 7.17 -6.36 -19.52
N ALA A 28 7.68 -5.43 -20.33
CA ALA A 28 8.55 -4.35 -19.91
C ALA A 28 7.91 -3.48 -18.83
N ILE A 29 6.62 -3.14 -18.99
CA ILE A 29 5.88 -2.40 -17.94
C ILE A 29 5.83 -3.23 -16.66
N ARG A 30 5.50 -4.53 -16.71
CA ARG A 30 5.47 -5.37 -15.50
C ARG A 30 6.84 -5.48 -14.83
N ASP A 31 7.90 -5.59 -15.62
CA ASP A 31 9.27 -5.71 -15.13
C ASP A 31 9.70 -4.46 -14.34
N GLN A 32 9.30 -3.27 -14.79
CA GLN A 32 9.53 -2.03 -14.06
C GLN A 32 8.90 -2.02 -12.65
N TYR A 33 7.75 -2.67 -12.48
CA TYR A 33 7.10 -2.77 -11.17
C TYR A 33 7.57 -3.98 -10.35
N ARG A 34 8.36 -4.90 -10.94
CA ARG A 34 8.72 -6.16 -10.29
C ARG A 34 9.52 -5.93 -9.01
N ALA A 35 10.58 -5.12 -9.07
CA ALA A 35 11.44 -4.87 -7.91
C ALA A 35 10.66 -4.28 -6.73
N VAL A 36 9.86 -3.24 -6.99
CA VAL A 36 9.03 -2.59 -5.95
C VAL A 36 7.98 -3.56 -5.39
N ALA A 37 7.38 -4.39 -6.24
CA ALA A 37 6.41 -5.39 -5.81
C ALA A 37 7.07 -6.48 -4.95
N GLU A 38 8.28 -6.91 -5.32
CA GLU A 38 9.06 -7.89 -4.58
C GLU A 38 9.40 -7.40 -3.17
N ASP A 39 9.92 -6.17 -3.05
CA ASP A 39 10.22 -5.57 -1.75
C ASP A 39 8.96 -5.43 -0.88
N LYS A 40 7.84 -5.04 -1.49
CA LYS A 40 6.56 -4.93 -0.78
C LYS A 40 6.07 -6.29 -0.27
N VAL A 41 6.19 -7.35 -1.06
CA VAL A 41 5.81 -8.71 -0.64
C VAL A 41 6.71 -9.18 0.49
N LYS A 42 8.04 -8.99 0.37
CA LYS A 42 8.99 -9.34 1.44
C LYS A 42 8.66 -8.61 2.73
N ALA A 43 8.41 -7.30 2.67
CA ALA A 43 8.01 -6.52 3.83
C ALA A 43 6.75 -7.11 4.47
N ASN A 44 5.67 -7.26 3.69
CA ASN A 44 4.41 -7.82 4.19
C ASN A 44 4.60 -9.18 4.89
N LEU A 45 5.38 -10.09 4.29
CA LEU A 45 5.66 -11.39 4.91
C LEU A 45 6.36 -11.27 6.28
N VAL A 46 7.28 -10.31 6.43
CA VAL A 46 7.92 -10.03 7.71
C VAL A 46 6.90 -9.50 8.72
N MET A 47 6.05 -8.53 8.32
CA MET A 47 5.03 -7.99 9.21
C MET A 47 3.97 -9.02 9.59
N ASP A 48 3.58 -9.90 8.67
CA ASP A 48 2.66 -11.01 8.93
C ASP A 48 3.27 -11.97 9.96
N GLU A 49 4.56 -12.34 9.82
CA GLU A 49 5.26 -13.21 10.77
C GLU A 49 5.40 -12.56 12.17
N VAL A 50 5.68 -11.25 12.22
CA VAL A 50 5.70 -10.51 13.50
C VAL A 50 4.31 -10.50 14.13
N ALA A 51 3.27 -10.21 13.36
CA ALA A 51 1.90 -10.22 13.85
C ALA A 51 1.49 -11.59 14.41
N LEU A 52 1.93 -12.68 13.76
CA LEU A 52 1.69 -14.05 14.25
C LEU A 52 2.43 -14.32 15.56
N LYS A 53 3.73 -14.02 15.64
CA LYS A 53 4.54 -14.27 16.85
C LYS A 53 4.07 -13.50 18.07
N GLU A 54 3.64 -12.26 17.85
CA GLU A 54 3.15 -11.38 18.91
C GLU A 54 1.65 -11.56 19.20
N ASN A 55 0.99 -12.54 18.55
CA ASN A 55 -0.44 -12.83 18.68
C ASN A 55 -1.33 -11.59 18.47
N VAL A 56 -1.02 -10.83 17.43
CA VAL A 56 -1.77 -9.63 17.06
C VAL A 56 -3.14 -10.01 16.52
N GLU A 57 -4.18 -9.47 17.15
CA GLU A 57 -5.57 -9.61 16.74
C GLU A 57 -6.14 -8.27 16.27
N ALA A 58 -7.12 -8.34 15.37
CA ALA A 58 -7.91 -7.19 14.95
C ALA A 58 -9.31 -7.37 15.54
N THR A 59 -9.79 -6.37 16.27
CA THR A 59 -11.15 -6.40 16.83
C THR A 59 -12.17 -5.96 15.79
N ASP A 60 -13.43 -6.29 16.01
CA ASP A 60 -14.53 -5.85 15.13
C ASP A 60 -14.65 -4.31 15.10
N GLU A 61 -14.34 -3.65 16.22
CA GLU A 61 -14.33 -2.19 16.34
C GLU A 61 -13.23 -1.56 15.47
N GLU A 62 -12.05 -2.19 15.40
CA GLU A 62 -10.95 -1.73 14.55
C GLU A 62 -11.25 -1.95 13.07
N VAL A 63 -11.89 -3.06 12.72
CA VAL A 63 -12.38 -3.30 11.35
C VAL A 63 -13.40 -2.22 10.96
N GLU A 64 -14.35 -1.91 11.83
CA GLU A 64 -15.34 -0.86 11.60
C GLU A 64 -14.69 0.53 11.49
N ALA A 65 -13.69 0.82 12.33
CA ALA A 65 -12.93 2.07 12.27
C ALA A 65 -12.16 2.21 10.95
N GLU A 66 -11.54 1.12 10.47
CA GLU A 66 -10.80 1.11 9.21
C GLU A 66 -11.73 1.42 8.01
N ILE A 67 -12.95 0.86 8.00
CA ILE A 67 -13.94 1.15 6.94
C ILE A 67 -14.40 2.61 7.02
N LYS A 68 -14.62 3.14 8.23
CA LYS A 68 -14.97 4.56 8.44
C LYS A 68 -13.87 5.50 7.96
N ASP A 69 -12.63 5.17 8.25
CA ASP A 69 -11.49 5.99 7.83
C ASP A 69 -11.27 5.92 6.32
N ALA A 70 -11.50 4.76 5.70
CA ALA A 70 -11.56 4.66 4.25
C ALA A 70 -12.65 5.56 3.66
N ALA A 71 -13.87 5.55 4.21
CA ALA A 71 -14.97 6.40 3.74
C ALA A 71 -14.60 7.90 3.78
N LYS A 72 -13.96 8.35 4.87
CA LYS A 72 -13.46 9.72 5.01
C LYS A 72 -12.40 10.06 3.97
N GLN A 73 -11.44 9.15 3.73
CA GLN A 73 -10.37 9.37 2.74
C GLN A 73 -10.93 9.51 1.31
N TYR A 74 -12.01 8.79 0.99
CA TYR A 74 -12.69 8.90 -0.29
C TYR A 74 -13.72 10.05 -0.35
N GLY A 75 -13.91 10.79 0.74
CA GLY A 75 -14.86 11.91 0.80
C GLY A 75 -16.32 11.49 0.60
N VAL A 76 -16.70 10.32 1.12
CA VAL A 76 -18.06 9.78 0.96
C VAL A 76 -18.89 10.09 2.20
N ASP A 77 -19.98 10.85 2.03
CA ASP A 77 -20.86 11.28 3.13
C ASP A 77 -21.84 10.17 3.58
N ASP A 78 -22.23 9.27 2.67
CA ASP A 78 -23.13 8.15 2.95
C ASP A 78 -22.33 6.91 3.35
N TYR A 79 -22.11 6.77 4.66
CA TYR A 79 -21.31 5.68 5.22
C TYR A 79 -21.92 4.29 4.96
N GLU A 80 -23.24 4.13 5.11
CA GLU A 80 -23.88 2.82 4.95
C GLU A 80 -23.77 2.32 3.51
N LYS A 81 -24.00 3.20 2.53
CA LYS A 81 -23.81 2.88 1.12
C LYS A 81 -22.35 2.61 0.79
N PHE A 82 -21.42 3.37 1.37
CA PHE A 82 -19.99 3.12 1.19
C PHE A 82 -19.61 1.74 1.72
N LYS A 83 -20.02 1.42 2.94
CA LYS A 83 -19.74 0.14 3.60
C LYS A 83 -20.25 -1.04 2.77
N GLU A 84 -21.48 -0.96 2.26
CA GLU A 84 -22.04 -2.02 1.40
C GLU A 84 -21.19 -2.23 0.12
N ILE A 85 -20.75 -1.16 -0.52
CA ILE A 85 -19.89 -1.25 -1.71
C ILE A 85 -18.51 -1.77 -1.32
N PHE A 86 -17.95 -1.29 -0.22
CA PHE A 86 -16.62 -1.67 0.25
C PHE A 86 -16.56 -3.15 0.57
N GLU A 87 -17.51 -3.67 1.35
CA GLU A 87 -17.58 -5.10 1.73
C GLU A 87 -17.82 -6.02 0.52
N LYS A 88 -18.42 -5.53 -0.57
CA LYS A 88 -18.53 -6.26 -1.84
C LYS A 88 -17.21 -6.35 -2.61
N ASN A 89 -16.30 -5.39 -2.43
CA ASN A 89 -15.06 -5.29 -3.19
C ASN A 89 -13.81 -5.69 -2.39
N VAL A 90 -13.86 -5.59 -1.07
CA VAL A 90 -12.75 -5.85 -0.16
C VAL A 90 -13.23 -6.85 0.90
N SER A 91 -12.56 -8.01 0.95
CA SER A 91 -12.89 -9.02 1.93
C SER A 91 -12.56 -8.54 3.34
N ARG A 92 -13.36 -8.98 4.32
CA ARG A 92 -13.10 -8.70 5.73
C ARG A 92 -11.72 -9.18 6.18
N ASP A 93 -11.28 -10.34 5.70
CA ASP A 93 -9.96 -10.90 6.00
C ASP A 93 -8.83 -9.99 5.54
N THR A 94 -8.97 -9.37 4.36
CA THR A 94 -8.00 -8.38 3.86
C THR A 94 -7.91 -7.16 4.81
N VAL A 95 -9.03 -6.70 5.35
CA VAL A 95 -9.05 -5.59 6.32
C VAL A 95 -8.34 -6.00 7.61
N ILE A 96 -8.66 -7.18 8.14
CA ILE A 96 -8.02 -7.74 9.34
C ILE A 96 -6.50 -7.85 9.16
N GLU A 97 -6.05 -8.43 8.05
CA GLU A 97 -4.63 -8.57 7.77
C GLU A 97 -3.91 -7.22 7.70
N ASN A 98 -4.53 -6.21 7.08
CA ASN A 98 -3.96 -4.86 7.03
C ASN A 98 -3.84 -4.23 8.41
N ILE A 99 -4.84 -4.42 9.28
CA ILE A 99 -4.80 -3.95 10.68
C ILE A 99 -3.66 -4.65 11.43
N LYS A 100 -3.55 -5.97 11.30
CA LYS A 100 -2.49 -6.76 11.94
C LYS A 100 -1.09 -6.31 11.49
N ARG A 101 -0.88 -6.11 10.18
CA ARG A 101 0.39 -5.61 9.66
C ARG A 101 0.74 -4.22 10.19
N ARG A 102 -0.23 -3.32 10.31
CA ARG A 102 -0.02 -1.98 10.87
C ARG A 102 0.42 -2.04 12.33
N LYS A 103 -0.27 -2.84 13.14
CA LYS A 103 0.12 -3.10 14.54
C LYS A 103 1.50 -3.75 14.65
N ALA A 104 1.86 -4.65 13.74
CA ALA A 104 3.21 -5.21 13.69
C ALA A 104 4.28 -4.14 13.45
N VAL A 105 4.01 -3.14 12.59
CA VAL A 105 4.90 -1.98 12.42
C VAL A 105 5.02 -1.19 13.72
N GLU A 106 3.92 -0.91 14.41
CA GLU A 106 3.96 -0.20 15.71
C GLU A 106 4.78 -0.95 16.77
N ILE A 107 4.72 -2.28 16.78
CA ILE A 107 5.56 -3.12 17.64
C ILE A 107 7.03 -2.97 17.26
N LEU A 108 7.36 -3.02 15.97
CA LEU A 108 8.73 -2.85 15.50
C LEU A 108 9.29 -1.46 15.84
N GLU A 109 8.49 -0.41 15.65
CA GLU A 109 8.87 0.98 15.98
C GLU A 109 9.20 1.14 17.47
N LYS A 110 8.39 0.56 18.37
CA LYS A 110 8.66 0.60 19.81
C LYS A 110 9.96 -0.10 20.21
N ASN A 111 10.43 -1.04 19.38
CA ASN A 111 11.63 -1.84 19.64
C ASN A 111 12.85 -1.36 18.83
N VAL A 112 12.72 -0.30 18.03
CA VAL A 112 13.83 0.22 17.23
C VAL A 112 14.62 1.26 18.02
N LYS A 113 15.96 1.19 17.96
CA LYS A 113 16.82 2.28 18.40
C LYS A 113 16.98 3.27 17.26
N LEU A 114 16.27 4.39 17.34
CA LEU A 114 16.43 5.48 16.37
C LEU A 114 17.84 6.05 16.51
N VAL A 115 18.63 5.93 15.45
CA VAL A 115 19.88 6.66 15.31
C VAL A 115 19.59 7.98 14.58
N PRO A 116 20.22 9.10 15.01
CA PRO A 116 20.10 10.35 14.26
C PRO A 116 20.54 10.11 12.82
N ALA A 117 19.75 10.63 11.88
CA ALA A 117 20.08 10.53 10.46
C ALA A 117 21.49 11.09 10.26
N LYS A 118 22.39 10.29 9.68
CA LYS A 118 23.64 10.84 9.16
C LYS A 118 23.24 11.88 8.12
N GLU A 119 23.79 13.09 8.25
CA GLU A 119 23.80 14.04 7.15
C GLU A 119 24.48 13.32 5.98
N GLU A 120 23.69 12.87 5.01
CA GLU A 120 24.22 12.54 3.69
C GLU A 120 24.70 13.87 3.12
N THR A 121 26.00 14.13 3.22
CA THR A 121 26.67 15.06 2.34
C THR A 121 26.34 14.60 0.93
N LYS A 122 25.46 15.36 0.26
CA LYS A 122 25.36 15.38 -1.19
C LYS A 122 26.75 15.67 -1.72
N GLU A 123 27.54 14.65 -2.02
CA GLU A 123 28.59 14.79 -3.01
C GLU A 123 27.86 15.09 -4.32
N GLU A 124 27.99 16.35 -4.74
CA GLU A 124 27.68 16.80 -6.08
C GLU A 124 28.40 15.86 -7.06
N GLU A 125 27.66 14.98 -7.74
CA GLU A 125 28.04 14.56 -9.09
C GLU A 125 28.03 15.83 -9.96
N LYS A 126 29.17 16.53 -9.97
CA LYS A 126 29.59 17.30 -11.13
C LYS A 126 30.02 16.27 -12.17
N GLU A 127 29.12 15.97 -13.10
CA GLU A 127 29.51 15.32 -14.35
C GLU A 127 29.84 16.43 -15.36
N ASP A 128 31.09 16.40 -15.83
CA ASP A 128 31.64 17.14 -16.98
C ASP A 128 30.97 16.74 -18.31
#